data_AF-A0AAX3PPZ8-F1
#
_entry.id   AF-A0AAX3PPZ8-F1
#
_cell.length_a   1.000
_cell.length_b   1.000
_cell.length_c   1.000
_cell.angle_alpha   90.00
_cell.angle_beta   90.00
_cell.angle_gamma   90.00
#
_symmetry.space_group_name_H-M   'P 1'
#
loop_
_entity.id
_entity.type
_entity.pdbx_description
1 polymer ?
#
loop_
_entity_poly.entity_id
_entity_poly.type
_entity_poly.pdbx_seq_one_letter_code
_entity_poly.pdbx_strand_id
1 'polypeptide(L)'
;MTVRNNTCAADAMQRQHENFMKLCELSYEGFGYDFSLTNFKSGIRSVVEVVCPKHGVFRTRAKKLLAGRGCTACNDQSLMDHDGMVYVIRCQGNNEIFYKVGITTKTLEVRFGERNLMPYEYEVLSLFTGDRKKLYKFEAILKRKLKQFSYKPKIDFAGSSTECFSSIEPIRDKIEVSSIISVDLFKRHI
;
A
#
# COMPACT_ATOMS: atom_id res chain seq x y z
N MET A 1 -34.66 35.30 32.42
CA MET A 1 -34.88 34.18 31.49
C MET A 1 -33.70 34.14 30.53
N THR A 2 -32.70 33.30 30.80
CA THR A 2 -31.48 33.23 29.97
C THR A 2 -31.72 32.32 28.77
N VAL A 3 -31.77 32.90 27.57
CA VAL A 3 -31.77 32.17 26.30
C VAL A 3 -30.42 31.45 26.21
N ARG A 4 -30.44 30.13 26.36
CA ARG A 4 -29.24 29.30 26.22
C ARG A 4 -28.84 29.25 24.74
N ASN A 5 -27.64 29.76 24.46
CA ASN A 5 -27.01 29.76 23.13
C ASN A 5 -26.82 28.33 22.61
N ASN A 6 -27.72 27.87 21.73
CA ASN A 6 -27.63 26.59 21.03
C ASN A 6 -26.70 26.62 19.80
N THR A 7 -26.12 27.78 19.44
CA THR A 7 -25.33 27.96 18.22
C THR A 7 -23.92 27.38 18.30
N CYS A 8 -23.23 27.51 19.44
CA CYS A 8 -21.83 27.07 19.59
C CYS A 8 -21.64 25.54 19.48
N ALA A 9 -22.61 24.76 19.97
CA ALA A 9 -22.54 23.30 19.96
C ALA A 9 -22.78 22.71 18.56
N ALA A 10 -23.72 23.27 17.79
CA ALA A 10 -23.99 22.87 16.42
C ALA A 10 -22.78 23.12 15.51
N ASP A 11 -22.14 24.30 15.63
CA ASP A 11 -20.94 24.64 14.88
C ASP A 11 -19.74 23.73 15.22
N ALA A 12 -19.61 23.34 16.50
CA ALA A 12 -18.57 22.40 16.92
C ALA A 12 -18.79 20.99 16.35
N MET A 13 -20.04 20.52 16.30
CA MET A 13 -20.40 19.23 15.71
C MET A 13 -20.19 19.23 14.20
N GLN A 14 -20.54 20.33 13.52
CA GLN A 14 -20.31 20.49 12.08
C GLN A 14 -18.82 20.44 11.73
N ARG A 15 -17.97 21.15 12.49
CA ARG A 15 -16.50 21.08 12.32
C ARG A 15 -15.93 19.69 12.55
N GLN A 16 -16.46 18.95 13.54
CA GLN A 16 -16.05 17.57 13.79
C GLN A 16 -16.42 16.64 12.63
N HIS A 17 -17.59 16.84 12.04
CA HIS A 17 -18.02 16.12 10.85
C HIS A 17 -17.11 16.40 9.66
N GLU A 18 -16.85 17.67 9.34
CA GLU A 18 -15.98 18.06 8.23
C GLU A 18 -14.56 17.50 8.38
N ASN A 19 -13.99 17.59 9.57
CA ASN A 19 -12.67 17.01 9.85
C ASN A 19 -12.66 15.49 9.68
N PHE A 20 -13.72 14.81 10.11
CA PHE A 20 -13.86 13.37 9.92
C PHE A 20 -13.93 12.99 8.45
N MET A 21 -14.71 13.73 7.65
CA MET A 21 -14.85 13.49 6.21
C MET A 21 -13.52 13.68 5.48
N LYS A 22 -12.78 14.76 5.79
CA LYS A 22 -11.45 15.01 5.21
C LYS A 22 -10.46 13.90 5.53
N LEU A 23 -10.46 13.38 6.75
CA LEU A 23 -9.63 12.24 7.13
C LEU A 23 -10.02 10.96 6.39
N CYS A 24 -11.32 10.74 6.15
CA CYS A 24 -11.79 9.60 5.37
C CYS A 24 -11.38 9.70 3.90
N GLU A 25 -11.57 10.85 3.26
CA GLU A 25 -11.16 11.08 1.87
C GLU A 25 -9.65 10.84 1.66
N LEU A 26 -8.82 11.37 2.57
CA LEU A 26 -7.36 11.15 2.54
C LEU A 26 -7.00 9.67 2.77
N SER A 27 -7.61 9.02 3.76
CA SER A 27 -7.29 7.62 4.12
C SER A 27 -7.68 6.62 3.03
N TYR A 28 -8.71 6.94 2.24
CA TYR A 28 -9.27 6.07 1.22
C TYR A 28 -9.07 6.60 -0.21
N GLU A 29 -8.11 7.51 -0.40
CA GLU A 29 -7.75 8.05 -1.71
C GLU A 29 -7.36 6.94 -2.70
N GLY A 30 -7.93 6.99 -3.90
CA GLY A 30 -7.69 6.01 -4.95
C GLY A 30 -8.27 4.60 -4.68
N PHE A 31 -9.07 4.42 -3.62
CA PHE A 31 -9.79 3.16 -3.37
C PHE A 31 -11.25 3.17 -3.87
N GLY A 32 -11.80 4.34 -4.25
CA GLY A 32 -13.15 4.47 -4.82
C GLY A 32 -14.30 4.32 -3.82
N TYR A 33 -14.04 4.50 -2.52
CA TYR A 33 -15.10 4.57 -1.52
C TYR A 33 -15.87 5.87 -1.66
N ASP A 34 -17.18 5.79 -1.50
CA ASP A 34 -18.08 6.95 -1.50
C ASP A 34 -18.64 7.18 -0.10
N PHE A 35 -18.45 8.41 0.39
CA PHE A 35 -18.84 8.88 1.72
C PHE A 35 -20.10 9.76 1.68
N SER A 36 -20.81 9.83 0.54
CA SER A 36 -22.04 10.61 0.37
C SER A 36 -23.13 10.30 1.41
N LEU A 37 -23.15 9.08 1.94
CA LEU A 37 -24.09 8.63 2.99
C LEU A 37 -23.51 8.75 4.41
N THR A 38 -22.26 9.17 4.57
CA THR A 38 -21.57 9.23 5.85
C THR A 38 -22.12 10.38 6.69
N ASN A 39 -22.66 10.04 7.87
CA ASN A 39 -23.20 11.02 8.81
C ASN A 39 -22.56 10.87 10.20
N PHE A 40 -21.43 11.53 10.40
CA PHE A 40 -20.70 11.53 11.66
C PHE A 40 -21.30 12.54 12.66
N LYS A 41 -22.00 12.05 13.68
CA LYS A 41 -22.73 12.89 14.66
C LYS A 41 -22.20 12.82 16.09
N SER A 42 -21.45 11.77 16.48
CA SER A 42 -21.18 11.51 17.90
C SER A 42 -19.87 10.76 18.14
N GLY A 43 -18.75 11.45 17.95
CA GLY A 43 -17.41 10.98 18.31
C GLY A 43 -16.97 9.65 17.66
N ILE A 44 -15.76 9.20 17.98
CA ILE A 44 -15.15 8.04 17.32
C ILE A 44 -15.89 6.70 17.54
N ARG A 45 -16.81 6.64 18.51
CA ARG A 45 -17.63 5.44 18.77
C ARG A 45 -18.88 5.37 17.89
N SER A 46 -19.28 6.47 17.24
CA SER A 46 -20.43 6.49 16.35
C SER A 46 -20.30 5.51 15.19
N VAL A 47 -21.44 4.97 14.77
CA VAL A 47 -21.56 4.13 13.58
C VAL A 47 -21.88 5.04 12.39
N VAL A 48 -21.16 4.84 11.30
CA VAL A 48 -21.32 5.58 10.04
C VAL A 48 -21.57 4.62 8.89
N GLU A 49 -22.22 5.14 7.85
CA GLU A 49 -22.49 4.45 6.59
C GLU A 49 -21.53 4.92 5.52
N VAL A 50 -20.94 3.96 4.80
CA VAL A 50 -19.99 4.22 3.72
C VAL A 50 -20.31 3.28 2.57
N VAL A 51 -20.16 3.75 1.34
CA VAL A 51 -20.34 2.96 0.14
C VAL A 51 -18.99 2.39 -0.30
N CYS A 52 -18.87 1.07 -0.29
CA CYS A 52 -17.76 0.37 -0.89
C CYS A 52 -18.02 0.19 -2.40
N PRO A 53 -17.04 0.46 -3.30
CA PRO A 53 -17.25 0.30 -4.74
C PRO A 53 -17.47 -1.15 -5.17
N LYS A 54 -17.07 -2.13 -4.34
CA LYS A 54 -17.22 -3.57 -4.63
C LYS A 54 -18.45 -4.18 -3.97
N HIS A 55 -18.76 -3.74 -2.75
CA HIS A 55 -19.73 -4.42 -1.87
C HIS A 55 -20.92 -3.55 -1.48
N GLY A 56 -21.02 -2.34 -2.02
CA GLY A 56 -22.10 -1.41 -1.72
C GLY A 56 -22.03 -0.85 -0.30
N VAL A 57 -23.18 -0.45 0.23
CA VAL A 57 -23.28 0.23 1.53
C VAL A 57 -22.92 -0.72 2.68
N PHE A 58 -22.06 -0.28 3.59
CA PHE A 58 -21.77 -0.99 4.83
C PHE A 58 -21.72 -0.02 6.02
N ARG A 59 -21.93 -0.56 7.23
CA ARG A 59 -21.93 0.18 8.49
C ARG A 59 -20.68 -0.16 9.29
N THR A 60 -19.93 0.84 9.73
CA THR A 60 -18.75 0.64 10.58
C THR A 60 -18.63 1.70 11.65
N ARG A 61 -17.84 1.44 12.70
CA ARG A 61 -17.54 2.46 13.71
C ARG A 61 -16.54 3.46 13.12
N ALA A 62 -16.74 4.74 13.39
CA ALA A 62 -15.84 5.82 12.96
C ALA A 62 -14.38 5.55 13.34
N LYS A 63 -14.10 5.06 14.57
CA LYS A 63 -12.73 4.68 14.97
C LYS A 63 -12.12 3.58 14.11
N LYS A 64 -12.94 2.64 13.61
CA LYS A 64 -12.46 1.53 12.78
C LYS A 64 -12.13 2.04 11.39
N LEU A 65 -13.02 2.89 10.84
CA LEU A 65 -12.82 3.55 9.55
C LEU A 65 -11.55 4.40 9.55
N LEU A 66 -11.35 5.25 10.57
CA LEU A 66 -10.12 6.07 10.70
C LEU A 66 -8.85 5.24 10.93
N ALA A 67 -8.98 4.01 11.44
CA ALA A 67 -7.88 3.06 11.58
C ALA A 67 -7.63 2.25 10.29
N GLY A 68 -8.20 2.66 9.15
CA GLY A 68 -8.07 1.98 7.86
C GLY A 68 -8.90 0.69 7.74
N ARG A 69 -9.69 0.33 8.74
CA ARG A 69 -10.52 -0.90 8.76
C ARG A 69 -11.87 -0.63 8.11
N GLY A 70 -11.83 -0.44 6.78
CA GLY A 70 -12.96 -0.08 5.91
C GLY A 70 -14.01 -1.18 5.79
N CYS A 71 -14.41 -1.52 4.56
CA CYS A 71 -15.44 -2.52 4.33
C CYS A 71 -14.98 -3.89 4.85
N THR A 72 -15.75 -4.50 5.75
CA THR A 72 -15.41 -5.83 6.28
C THR A 72 -15.52 -6.88 5.20
N ALA A 73 -16.42 -6.77 4.23
CA ALA A 73 -16.47 -7.70 3.09
C ALA A 73 -15.24 -7.57 2.18
N CYS A 74 -14.67 -6.37 2.02
CA CYS A 74 -13.34 -6.22 1.42
C CYS A 74 -12.26 -6.91 2.25
N ASN A 75 -12.34 -6.79 3.59
CA ASN A 75 -11.38 -7.40 4.49
C ASN A 75 -11.56 -8.94 4.62
N ASP A 76 -12.77 -9.45 4.49
CA ASP A 76 -13.11 -10.87 4.54
C ASP A 76 -12.82 -11.52 3.18
N GLN A 77 -13.05 -10.80 2.07
CA GLN A 77 -12.45 -11.16 0.78
C GLN A 77 -10.93 -11.03 0.80
N SER A 78 -10.34 -10.16 1.64
CA SER A 78 -8.89 -10.10 1.84
C SER A 78 -8.33 -11.24 2.69
N LEU A 79 -9.17 -12.01 3.41
CA LEU A 79 -8.77 -13.31 3.94
C LEU A 79 -8.65 -14.38 2.83
N MET A 80 -9.14 -14.09 1.61
CA MET A 80 -8.97 -14.91 0.41
C MET A 80 -8.11 -14.24 -0.70
N ASP A 81 -7.51 -13.07 -0.44
CA ASP A 81 -6.61 -12.39 -1.38
C ASP A 81 -5.36 -11.91 -0.61
N HIS A 82 -4.35 -12.79 -0.55
CA HIS A 82 -3.09 -12.57 0.17
C HIS A 82 -2.38 -11.25 -0.23
N ASP A 83 -1.86 -10.57 0.80
CA ASP A 83 -0.95 -9.42 0.69
C ASP A 83 0.13 -9.68 -0.35
N GLY A 84 0.20 -8.82 -1.37
CA GLY A 84 1.30 -8.86 -2.32
C GLY A 84 2.51 -8.12 -1.76
N MET A 85 3.68 -8.40 -2.33
CA MET A 85 4.89 -7.64 -2.11
C MET A 85 5.53 -7.34 -3.46
N VAL A 86 5.80 -6.06 -3.76
CA VAL A 86 6.68 -5.67 -4.85
C VAL A 86 8.08 -5.51 -4.28
N TYR A 87 9.06 -6.16 -4.88
CA TYR A 87 10.45 -6.10 -4.47
C TYR A 87 11.31 -5.43 -5.54
N VAL A 88 12.34 -4.74 -5.08
CA VAL A 88 13.47 -4.31 -5.90
C VAL A 88 14.72 -4.97 -5.30
N ILE A 89 15.37 -5.83 -6.08
CA ILE A 89 16.59 -6.53 -5.66
C ILE A 89 17.75 -6.18 -6.59
N ARG A 90 18.95 -6.14 -6.04
CA ARG A 90 20.21 -6.09 -6.78
C ARG A 90 20.73 -7.51 -6.93
N CYS A 91 20.97 -7.97 -8.15
CA CYS A 91 21.51 -9.28 -8.46
C CYS A 91 22.99 -9.17 -8.85
N GLN A 92 23.82 -10.11 -8.40
CA GLN A 92 25.25 -10.16 -8.69
C GLN A 92 25.73 -11.60 -8.90
N GLY A 93 26.60 -11.79 -9.89
CA GLY A 93 27.23 -13.07 -10.22
C GLY A 93 27.78 -13.03 -11.64
N ASN A 94 28.65 -13.97 -12.04
CA ASN A 94 29.13 -14.11 -13.43
C ASN A 94 29.67 -12.81 -14.08
N ASN A 95 30.33 -11.97 -13.30
CA ASN A 95 30.86 -10.66 -13.72
C ASN A 95 29.77 -9.71 -14.29
N GLU A 96 28.54 -9.80 -13.79
CA GLU A 96 27.46 -8.86 -14.09
C GLU A 96 26.75 -8.43 -12.81
N ILE A 97 26.20 -7.23 -12.85
CA ILE A 97 25.35 -6.64 -11.81
C ILE A 97 24.14 -6.06 -12.53
N PHE A 98 22.96 -6.36 -12.02
CA PHE A 98 21.70 -5.83 -12.54
C PHE A 98 20.66 -5.78 -11.42
N TYR A 99 19.50 -5.24 -11.73
CA TYR A 99 18.39 -5.11 -10.80
C TYR A 99 17.19 -5.88 -11.30
N LYS A 100 16.40 -6.44 -10.39
CA LYS A 100 15.13 -7.08 -10.73
C LYS A 100 14.00 -6.41 -9.96
N VAL A 101 12.89 -6.13 -10.67
CA VAL A 101 11.64 -5.62 -10.09
C VAL A 101 10.53 -6.61 -10.35
N GLY A 102 9.94 -7.16 -9.29
CA GLY A 102 8.86 -8.13 -9.42
C GLY A 102 7.87 -8.09 -8.27
N ILE A 103 6.74 -8.76 -8.46
CA ILE A 103 5.70 -8.96 -7.44
C ILE A 103 5.65 -10.42 -6.99
N THR A 104 5.32 -10.65 -5.73
CA THR A 104 5.13 -11.97 -5.14
C THR A 104 4.04 -11.94 -4.07
N THR A 105 3.41 -13.08 -3.80
CA THR A 105 2.55 -13.29 -2.62
C THR A 105 3.22 -14.19 -1.57
N LYS A 106 4.47 -14.62 -1.85
CA LYS A 106 5.32 -15.42 -0.97
C LYS A 106 6.52 -14.57 -0.54
N THR A 107 7.16 -14.92 0.58
CA THR A 107 8.42 -14.28 0.99
C THR A 107 9.52 -14.50 -0.06
N LEU A 108 10.55 -13.66 -0.07
CA LEU A 108 11.63 -13.74 -1.07
C LEU A 108 12.43 -15.04 -0.92
N GLU A 109 12.59 -15.53 0.31
CA GLU A 109 13.25 -16.80 0.61
C GLU A 109 12.48 -17.98 -0.01
N VAL A 110 11.14 -17.95 0.03
CA VAL A 110 10.34 -18.99 -0.61
C VAL A 110 10.30 -18.81 -2.14
N ARG A 111 10.30 -17.56 -2.62
CA ARG A 111 10.28 -17.26 -4.06
C ARG A 111 11.59 -17.64 -4.76
N PHE A 112 12.71 -17.47 -4.08
CA PHE A 112 14.07 -17.67 -4.61
C PHE A 112 14.84 -18.80 -3.91
N GLY A 113 14.16 -19.63 -3.12
CA GLY A 113 14.80 -20.65 -2.28
C GLY A 113 15.51 -21.77 -3.03
N GLU A 114 15.24 -21.92 -4.33
CA GLU A 114 15.94 -22.86 -5.20
C GLU A 114 16.88 -22.11 -6.16
N ARG A 115 18.10 -22.63 -6.34
CA ARG A 115 19.11 -22.05 -7.24
C ARG A 115 18.64 -21.89 -8.69
N ASN A 116 17.74 -22.75 -9.15
CA ASN A 116 17.18 -22.66 -10.50
C ASN A 116 16.20 -21.48 -10.65
N LEU A 117 15.61 -21.01 -9.54
CA LEU A 117 14.68 -19.87 -9.51
C LEU A 117 15.42 -18.54 -9.42
N MET A 118 16.57 -18.53 -8.74
CA MET A 118 17.47 -17.38 -8.65
C MET A 118 18.93 -17.85 -8.73
N PRO A 119 19.56 -17.83 -9.91
CA PRO A 119 20.93 -18.31 -10.11
C PRO A 119 22.01 -17.27 -9.73
N TYR A 120 21.60 -16.13 -9.19
CA TYR A 120 22.47 -15.03 -8.78
C TYR A 120 22.37 -14.79 -7.27
N GLU A 121 23.46 -14.32 -6.67
CA GLU A 121 23.38 -13.70 -5.34
C GLU A 121 22.54 -12.43 -5.43
N TYR A 122 21.76 -12.14 -4.40
CA TYR A 122 20.90 -10.96 -4.41
C TYR A 122 20.86 -10.21 -3.07
N GLU A 123 20.62 -8.91 -3.17
CA GLU A 123 20.42 -8.00 -2.06
C GLU A 123 19.05 -7.33 -2.21
N VAL A 124 18.28 -7.27 -1.14
CA VAL A 124 16.97 -6.61 -1.13
C VAL A 124 17.16 -5.12 -0.90
N LEU A 125 16.86 -4.31 -1.91
CA LEU A 125 16.96 -2.85 -1.81
C LEU A 125 15.67 -2.22 -1.29
N SER A 126 14.51 -2.77 -1.67
CA SER A 126 13.21 -2.31 -1.19
C SER A 126 12.15 -3.39 -1.28
N LEU A 127 11.18 -3.30 -0.37
CA LEU A 127 10.03 -4.19 -0.29
C LEU A 127 8.77 -3.37 0.01
N PHE A 128 7.80 -3.41 -0.90
CA PHE A 128 6.55 -2.66 -0.82
C PHE A 128 5.39 -3.63 -0.65
N THR A 129 4.68 -3.56 0.48
CA THR A 129 3.53 -4.40 0.79
C THR A 129 2.21 -3.67 0.57
N GLY A 130 1.15 -4.38 0.22
CA GLY A 130 -0.19 -3.79 0.14
C GLY A 130 -1.17 -4.59 -0.72
N ASP A 131 -2.29 -3.94 -1.06
CA ASP A 131 -3.33 -4.52 -1.91
C ASP A 131 -2.75 -4.97 -3.26
N ARG A 132 -3.01 -6.21 -3.63
CA ARG A 132 -2.46 -6.85 -4.83
C ARG A 132 -2.80 -6.10 -6.12
N LYS A 133 -4.01 -5.56 -6.27
CA LYS A 133 -4.38 -4.79 -7.47
C LYS A 133 -3.61 -3.47 -7.54
N LYS A 134 -3.39 -2.82 -6.39
CA LYS A 134 -2.54 -1.63 -6.31
C LYS A 134 -1.08 -1.95 -6.63
N LEU A 135 -0.58 -3.07 -6.11
CA LEU A 135 0.78 -3.51 -6.35
C LEU A 135 1.06 -3.88 -7.81
N TYR A 136 0.13 -4.53 -8.52
CA TYR A 136 0.28 -4.76 -9.97
C TYR A 136 0.39 -3.45 -10.75
N LYS A 137 -0.45 -2.46 -10.42
CA LYS A 137 -0.34 -1.12 -11.04
C LYS A 137 0.99 -0.46 -10.71
N PHE A 138 1.43 -0.59 -9.47
CA PHE A 138 2.70 -0.02 -9.01
C PHE A 138 3.90 -0.64 -9.72
N GLU A 139 3.96 -1.98 -9.79
CA GLU A 139 4.97 -2.72 -10.52
C GLU A 139 5.04 -2.29 -11.99
N ALA A 140 3.89 -2.17 -12.66
CA ALA A 140 3.83 -1.72 -14.05
C ALA A 140 4.37 -0.29 -14.24
N ILE A 141 4.13 0.61 -13.28
CA ILE A 141 4.68 1.97 -13.28
C ILE A 141 6.21 1.94 -13.12
N LEU A 142 6.74 1.14 -12.20
CA LEU A 142 8.18 0.98 -12.01
C LEU A 142 8.84 0.43 -13.28
N LYS A 143 8.32 -0.68 -13.83
CA LYS A 143 8.83 -1.31 -15.06
C LYS A 143 8.79 -0.35 -16.25
N ARG A 144 7.75 0.50 -16.36
CA ARG A 144 7.66 1.52 -17.41
C ARG A 144 8.75 2.59 -17.28
N LYS A 145 9.00 3.08 -16.06
CA LYS A 145 10.07 4.06 -15.78
C LYS A 145 11.46 3.49 -16.07
N LEU A 146 11.64 2.19 -15.85
CA LEU A 146 12.90 1.49 -16.07
C LEU A 146 13.05 0.92 -17.49
N LYS A 147 12.06 1.06 -18.37
CA LYS A 147 12.03 0.36 -19.66
C LYS A 147 13.27 0.61 -20.51
N GLN A 148 13.80 1.83 -20.52
CA GLN A 148 15.02 2.19 -21.26
C GLN A 148 16.29 1.52 -20.72
N PHE A 149 16.25 1.02 -19.48
CA PHE A 149 17.33 0.30 -18.81
C PHE A 149 17.12 -1.21 -18.84
N SER A 150 16.21 -1.75 -19.68
CA SER A 150 15.97 -3.19 -19.78
C SER A 150 17.29 -3.95 -19.97
N TYR A 151 17.48 -5.01 -19.19
CA TYR A 151 18.70 -5.82 -19.19
C TYR A 151 18.34 -7.30 -19.26
N LYS A 152 19.09 -8.07 -20.05
CA LYS A 152 18.95 -9.52 -20.13
C LYS A 152 20.18 -10.17 -19.49
N PRO A 153 20.04 -10.83 -18.32
CA PRO A 153 21.14 -11.53 -17.65
C PRO A 153 21.72 -12.67 -18.49
N LYS A 154 23.00 -13.04 -18.24
CA LYS A 154 23.67 -14.15 -18.96
C LYS A 154 23.06 -15.52 -18.66
N ILE A 155 22.64 -15.75 -17.42
CA ILE A 155 21.93 -16.96 -17.00
C ILE A 155 20.44 -16.65 -16.99
N ASP A 156 19.67 -17.47 -17.72
CA ASP A 156 18.23 -17.32 -17.81
C ASP A 156 17.52 -17.85 -16.54
N PHE A 157 16.45 -17.18 -16.14
CA PHE A 157 15.60 -17.58 -15.02
C PHE A 157 14.23 -16.88 -15.13
N ALA A 158 13.30 -17.20 -14.23
CA ALA A 158 11.94 -16.63 -14.30
C ALA A 158 11.93 -15.08 -14.27
N GLY A 159 11.46 -14.49 -15.37
CA GLY A 159 11.34 -13.03 -15.54
C GLY A 159 12.63 -12.31 -15.94
N SER A 160 13.71 -13.03 -16.22
CA SER A 160 14.99 -12.49 -16.72
C SER A 160 14.86 -11.58 -17.95
N SER A 161 13.85 -11.81 -18.80
CA SER A 161 13.66 -11.13 -20.08
C SER A 161 12.78 -9.88 -20.00
N THR A 162 12.03 -9.70 -18.91
CA THR A 162 11.01 -8.64 -18.80
C THR A 162 11.10 -7.82 -17.51
N GLU A 163 11.87 -8.29 -16.53
CA GLU A 163 11.88 -7.74 -15.17
C GLU A 163 13.25 -7.28 -14.69
N CYS A 164 14.27 -7.39 -15.54
CA CYS A 164 15.65 -7.08 -15.22
C CYS A 164 16.10 -5.76 -15.87
N PHE A 165 16.89 -4.99 -15.15
CA PHE A 165 17.30 -3.64 -15.52
C PHE A 165 18.77 -3.36 -15.15
N SER A 166 19.48 -2.59 -15.97
CA SER A 166 20.88 -2.22 -15.74
C SER A 166 21.03 -1.06 -14.74
N SER A 167 19.96 -0.31 -14.49
CA SER A 167 19.94 0.80 -13.56
C SER A 167 18.55 0.99 -12.94
N ILE A 168 18.52 1.52 -11.72
CA ILE A 168 17.31 1.90 -10.96
C ILE A 168 17.26 3.41 -10.65
N GLU A 169 18.17 4.21 -11.21
CA GLU A 169 18.24 5.66 -10.97
C GLU A 169 16.88 6.39 -11.09
N PRO A 170 16.02 6.11 -12.10
CA PRO A 170 14.71 6.78 -12.22
C PRO A 170 13.72 6.53 -11.07
N ILE A 171 13.99 5.55 -10.20
CA ILE A 171 13.14 5.19 -9.07
C ILE A 171 13.88 5.25 -7.72
N ARG A 172 15.12 5.76 -7.71
CA ARG A 172 16.00 5.78 -6.53
C ARG A 172 15.37 6.51 -5.35
N ASP A 173 14.78 7.67 -5.58
CA ASP A 173 14.09 8.45 -4.53
C ASP A 173 12.96 7.65 -3.85
N LYS A 174 12.27 6.77 -4.59
CA LYS A 174 11.20 5.92 -4.04
C LYS A 174 11.74 4.78 -3.18
N ILE A 175 12.94 4.29 -3.50
CA ILE A 175 13.64 3.24 -2.77
C ILE A 175 14.14 3.83 -1.44
N GLU A 176 14.77 5.00 -1.47
CA GLU A 176 15.33 5.67 -0.28
C GLU A 176 14.25 6.13 0.72
N VAL A 177 13.06 6.52 0.27
CA VAL A 177 11.93 6.82 1.17
C VAL A 177 11.43 5.57 1.92
N SER A 178 11.49 4.39 1.29
CA SER A 178 11.00 3.14 1.88
C SER A 178 11.95 2.55 2.94
N SER A 179 13.26 2.77 2.79
CA SER A 179 14.25 2.38 3.79
C SER A 179 14.14 3.23 5.05
N ILE A 180 13.78 4.52 4.95
CA ILE A 180 13.52 5.39 6.10
C ILE A 180 12.31 4.92 6.93
N ILE A 181 11.26 4.41 6.28
CA ILE A 181 10.07 3.87 6.97
C ILE A 181 10.40 2.55 7.71
N SER A 182 11.50 1.88 7.34
CA SER A 182 11.95 0.63 7.95
C SER A 182 12.89 0.80 9.15
N VAL A 183 13.31 2.02 9.52
CA VAL A 183 14.20 2.24 10.68
C VAL A 183 13.49 2.83 11.92
N ASP A 184 12.22 3.23 11.87
CA ASP A 184 11.58 3.90 13.03
C ASP A 184 10.15 3.45 13.37
N LEU A 185 9.87 2.14 13.29
CA LEU A 185 8.68 1.56 13.92
C LEU A 185 8.97 0.49 15.00
N PHE A 186 10.24 0.29 15.36
CA PHE A 186 10.67 -0.63 16.44
C PHE A 186 11.60 -0.03 17.50
N LYS A 187 11.56 1.28 17.75
CA LYS A 187 11.99 1.83 19.04
C LYS A 187 10.78 2.16 19.90
N ARG A 188 10.24 1.10 20.51
CA ARG A 188 9.57 1.24 21.81
C ARG A 188 10.60 1.84 22.77
N HIS A 189 10.35 3.05 23.25
CA HIS A 189 10.87 3.47 24.55
C HIS A 189 9.76 3.31 25.57
N ILE A 190 10.22 2.78 26.71
CA ILE A 190 9.54 2.40 27.94
C ILE A 190 8.69 3.56 28.45
#